data_AF-A0A833HGT9-F1
#
_entry.id   AF-A0A833HGT9-F1
#
_cell.length_a   1.000
_cell.length_b   1.000
_cell.length_c   1.000
_cell.angle_alpha   90.00
_cell.angle_beta   90.00
_cell.angle_gamma   90.00
#
_symmetry.space_group_name_H-M   'P 1'
#
loop_
_entity.id
_entity.type
_entity.pdbx_description
1 polymer ?
#
loop_
_entity_poly.entity_id
_entity_poly.type
_entity_poly.pdbx_seq_one_letter_code
_entity_poly.pdbx_strand_id
1 'polypeptide(L)'
;MNCPNARFAAALPLPPRALAPLALLALLGSLAACGGNKPAPPAASAAPQASYTVRGEIVRLPGPDSAEVLIRHEPIPDFKNPAGEVVGMDSMTMPFRLAAGESLEGLAVGARVEFRLEMRWSGGAPATVSAFTALPPGTRLSFDPPAPESPGASA
;
A
#
# COMPACT_ATOMS: atom_id res chain seq x y z
N MET A 1 21.46 -23.83 -15.75
CA MET A 1 21.68 -24.15 -14.33
C MET A 1 20.36 -24.64 -13.73
N ASN A 2 20.29 -25.94 -13.45
CA ASN A 2 19.18 -26.60 -12.75
C ASN A 2 19.52 -26.68 -11.26
N CYS A 3 18.63 -26.25 -10.36
CA CYS A 3 18.67 -26.64 -8.96
C CYS A 3 17.44 -27.54 -8.65
N PRO A 4 17.65 -28.77 -8.15
CA PRO A 4 16.59 -29.77 -7.99
C PRO A 4 15.78 -29.61 -6.69
N ASN A 5 14.58 -30.19 -6.74
CA ASN A 5 13.63 -30.46 -5.66
C ASN A 5 14.28 -31.02 -4.38
N ALA A 6 13.93 -30.45 -3.23
CA ALA A 6 14.03 -31.13 -1.93
C ALA A 6 12.62 -31.46 -1.43
N ARG A 7 12.36 -32.77 -1.31
CA ARG A 7 11.15 -33.39 -0.78
C ARG A 7 11.31 -33.68 0.72
N PHE A 8 10.16 -34.00 1.34
CA PHE A 8 9.97 -34.85 2.52
C PHE A 8 10.14 -34.26 3.93
N ALA A 9 9.00 -34.08 4.59
CA ALA A 9 8.80 -34.41 6.01
C ALA A 9 7.35 -34.95 6.12
N ALA A 10 7.17 -36.27 6.14
CA ALA A 10 7.05 -37.11 7.34
C ALA A 10 5.66 -36.98 7.99
N ALA A 11 4.76 -37.86 7.56
CA ALA A 11 3.46 -38.11 8.16
C ALA A 11 3.64 -38.88 9.49
N LEU A 12 2.93 -38.44 10.53
CA LEU A 12 2.83 -39.19 11.78
C LEU A 12 1.52 -40.01 11.82
N PRO A 13 1.58 -41.29 12.23
CA PRO A 13 0.40 -42.13 12.39
C PRO A 13 -0.29 -41.88 13.75
N LEU A 14 -1.62 -41.78 13.74
CA LEU A 14 -2.46 -41.82 14.95
C LEU A 14 -3.07 -43.22 15.14
N PRO A 15 -3.25 -43.68 16.40
CA PRO A 15 -3.71 -45.03 16.73
C PRO A 15 -5.23 -45.25 16.56
N PRO A 16 -5.68 -46.52 16.51
CA PRO A 16 -7.08 -46.90 16.31
C PRO A 16 -7.82 -47.22 17.62
N ARG A 17 -9.16 -47.28 17.49
CA ARG A 17 -10.19 -47.95 18.34
C ARG A 17 -10.89 -47.11 19.41
N ALA A 18 -12.19 -46.88 19.21
CA ALA A 18 -13.22 -47.69 19.86
C ALA A 18 -14.57 -47.54 19.13
N LEU A 19 -15.11 -48.66 18.67
CA LEU A 19 -16.48 -48.80 18.18
C LEU A 19 -17.42 -48.99 19.39
N ALA A 20 -18.50 -48.22 19.47
CA ALA A 20 -19.67 -48.53 20.29
C ALA A 20 -20.93 -48.31 19.43
N PRO A 21 -21.87 -49.28 19.35
CA PRO A 21 -22.95 -49.26 18.39
C PRO A 21 -24.31 -48.78 18.96
N LEU A 22 -25.16 -48.37 18.01
CA LEU A 22 -26.63 -48.35 18.00
C LEU A 22 -27.40 -47.61 19.11
N ALA A 23 -28.02 -46.48 18.71
CA ALA A 23 -29.44 -46.27 18.96
C ALA A 23 -30.05 -45.48 17.79
N LEU A 24 -30.82 -46.20 16.98
CA LEU A 24 -31.67 -45.74 15.89
C LEU A 24 -32.94 -45.13 16.50
N LEU A 25 -33.24 -43.85 16.26
CA LEU A 25 -34.64 -43.39 16.18
C LEU A 25 -34.74 -42.08 15.37
N ALA A 26 -35.59 -42.16 14.35
CA ALA A 26 -35.93 -41.14 13.38
C ALA A 26 -36.54 -39.86 14.00
N LEU A 27 -36.30 -38.69 13.39
CA LEU A 27 -37.37 -37.88 12.77
C LEU A 27 -36.81 -36.62 12.08
N LEU A 28 -37.25 -36.44 10.84
CA LEU A 28 -37.50 -35.20 10.09
C LEU A 28 -36.92 -33.89 10.64
N GLY A 29 -36.02 -33.29 9.86
CA GLY A 29 -35.57 -31.91 10.07
C GLY A 29 -34.65 -31.44 8.95
N SER A 30 -35.21 -31.24 7.76
CA SER A 30 -34.56 -30.60 6.61
C SER A 30 -34.11 -29.17 6.95
N LEU A 31 -32.90 -29.02 7.51
CA LEU A 31 -32.13 -27.79 7.34
C LEU A 31 -31.12 -28.04 6.25
N ALA A 32 -31.49 -27.66 5.03
CA ALA A 32 -30.55 -27.27 4.00
C ALA A 32 -29.68 -26.15 4.58
N ALA A 33 -28.60 -26.55 5.27
CA ALA A 33 -27.50 -25.68 5.60
C ALA A 33 -26.83 -25.37 4.27
N CYS A 34 -27.36 -24.37 3.57
CA CYS A 34 -26.61 -23.59 2.60
C CYS A 34 -25.40 -23.06 3.35
N GLY A 35 -24.33 -23.86 3.37
CA GLY A 35 -22.97 -23.43 3.64
C GLY A 35 -22.57 -22.49 2.52
N GLY A 36 -23.17 -21.30 2.53
CA GLY A 36 -22.71 -20.16 1.76
C GLY A 36 -21.30 -19.91 2.26
N ASN A 37 -20.33 -20.38 1.49
CA ASN A 37 -18.93 -20.04 1.61
C ASN A 37 -18.83 -18.53 1.36
N LYS A 38 -19.26 -17.73 2.36
CA LYS A 38 -19.22 -16.28 2.34
C LYS A 38 -17.74 -15.95 2.20
N PRO A 39 -17.31 -15.41 1.05
CA PRO A 39 -15.93 -15.03 0.88
C PRO A 39 -15.55 -14.17 2.08
N ALA A 40 -14.50 -14.57 2.80
CA ALA A 40 -13.97 -13.74 3.87
C ALA A 40 -13.81 -12.34 3.29
N PRO A 41 -14.30 -11.28 3.97
CA PRO A 41 -14.10 -9.92 3.50
C PRO A 41 -12.61 -9.77 3.17
N PRO A 42 -12.25 -9.22 2.00
CA PRO A 42 -10.86 -8.99 1.68
C PRO A 42 -10.24 -8.27 2.88
N ALA A 43 -9.16 -8.85 3.41
CA ALA A 43 -8.51 -8.33 4.61
C ALA A 43 -8.34 -6.82 4.43
N ALA A 44 -8.97 -6.04 5.31
CA ALA A 44 -8.89 -4.59 5.26
C ALA A 44 -7.41 -4.24 5.15
N SER A 45 -7.03 -3.56 4.07
CA SER A 45 -5.65 -3.14 3.87
C SER A 45 -5.23 -2.35 5.10
N ALA A 46 -4.09 -2.73 5.69
CA ALA A 46 -3.61 -2.10 6.91
C ALA A 46 -3.59 -0.57 6.73
N ALA A 47 -3.98 0.14 7.80
CA ALA A 47 -3.93 1.59 7.84
C ALA A 47 -2.51 2.07 7.49
N PRO A 48 -2.36 3.21 6.80
CA PRO A 48 -1.04 3.74 6.47
C PRO A 48 -0.26 4.04 7.75
N GLN A 49 1.02 3.69 7.77
CA GLN A 49 1.90 3.96 8.91
C GLN A 49 2.34 5.43 8.98
N ALA A 50 2.39 6.11 7.84
CA ALA A 50 2.61 7.56 7.77
C ALA A 50 1.83 8.17 6.61
N SER A 51 1.50 9.46 6.74
CA SER A 51 0.76 10.19 5.72
C SER A 51 1.26 11.63 5.63
N TYR A 52 1.52 12.11 4.41
CA TYR A 52 2.09 13.42 4.14
C TYR A 52 1.24 14.14 3.10
N THR A 53 1.03 15.45 3.29
CA THR A 53 0.51 16.31 2.23
C THR A 53 1.71 16.90 1.50
N VAL A 54 1.81 16.62 0.20
CA VAL A 54 2.98 16.94 -0.60
C VAL A 54 2.52 17.65 -1.85
N ARG A 55 3.31 18.60 -2.35
CA ARG A 55 3.07 19.20 -3.66
C ARG A 55 4.09 18.69 -4.66
N GLY A 56 3.72 18.71 -5.92
CA GLY A 56 4.59 18.25 -6.98
C GLY A 56 4.09 18.60 -8.37
N GLU A 57 4.85 18.16 -9.35
CA GLU A 57 4.57 18.30 -10.77
C GLU A 57 4.47 16.92 -11.41
N ILE A 58 3.39 16.68 -12.16
CA ILE A 58 3.23 15.44 -12.91
C ILE A 58 4.23 15.41 -14.06
N VAL A 59 5.18 14.47 -14.01
CA VAL A 59 6.18 14.26 -15.05
C VAL A 59 5.69 13.25 -16.08
N ARG A 60 4.92 12.24 -15.65
CA ARG A 60 4.36 11.22 -16.52
C ARG A 60 3.05 10.68 -15.96
N LEU A 61 2.04 10.56 -16.81
CA LEU A 61 0.78 9.89 -16.46
C LEU A 61 0.91 8.35 -16.58
N PRO A 62 0.07 7.59 -15.87
CA PRO A 62 -0.05 6.14 -16.08
C PRO A 62 -0.38 5.82 -17.55
N GLY A 63 0.12 4.69 -18.03
CA GLY A 63 -0.03 4.25 -19.41
C GLY A 63 -0.05 2.72 -19.53
N PRO A 64 -0.08 2.16 -20.76
CA PRO A 64 -0.16 0.72 -20.98
C PRO A 64 1.02 -0.05 -20.36
N ASP A 65 2.19 0.59 -20.28
CA ASP A 65 3.43 -0.04 -19.78
C ASP A 65 3.62 0.13 -18.27
N SER A 66 2.85 1.00 -17.60
CA SER A 66 3.03 1.31 -16.18
C SER A 66 1.77 1.94 -15.59
N ALA A 67 1.25 1.34 -14.52
CA ALA A 67 0.10 1.85 -13.78
C ALA A 67 0.47 2.97 -12.78
N GLU A 68 1.73 3.41 -12.77
CA GLU A 68 2.24 4.41 -11.83
C GLU A 68 2.33 5.78 -12.49
N VAL A 69 2.03 6.81 -11.70
CA VAL A 69 2.24 8.21 -12.08
C VAL A 69 3.65 8.62 -11.61
N LEU A 70 4.41 9.31 -12.45
CA LEU A 70 5.68 9.91 -12.02
C LEU A 70 5.42 11.35 -11.64
N ILE A 71 5.78 11.68 -10.41
CA ILE A 71 5.64 13.03 -9.87
C ILE A 71 7.01 13.47 -9.37
N ARG A 72 7.42 14.68 -9.78
CA ARG A 72 8.53 15.39 -9.13
C ARG A 72 7.95 16.12 -7.93
N HIS A 73 8.20 15.62 -6.73
CA HIS A 73 7.65 16.19 -5.51
C HIS A 73 8.62 17.20 -4.88
N GLU A 74 8.08 18.14 -4.10
CA GLU A 74 8.87 19.03 -3.24
C GLU A 74 9.51 18.24 -2.08
N PRO A 75 10.54 18.78 -1.40
CA PRO A 75 11.12 18.12 -0.23
C PRO A 75 10.07 17.82 0.84
N ILE A 76 10.24 16.69 1.54
CA ILE A 76 9.44 16.26 2.68
C ILE A 76 10.37 16.15 3.91
N PRO A 77 10.62 17.26 4.63
CA PRO A 77 11.62 17.28 5.70
C PRO A 77 11.30 16.35 6.87
N ASP A 78 10.02 16.09 7.10
CA ASP A 78 9.51 15.24 8.18
C ASP A 78 9.28 13.78 7.76
N PHE A 79 9.76 13.39 6.58
CA PHE A 79 9.63 12.02 6.10
C PHE A 79 10.30 11.03 7.06
N LYS A 80 9.54 10.02 7.47
CA LYS A 80 9.96 8.96 8.37
C LYS A 80 10.32 7.70 7.60
N ASN A 81 11.34 6.99 8.08
CA ASN A 81 11.70 5.66 7.61
C ASN A 81 10.79 4.56 8.25
N PRO A 82 10.96 3.26 7.89
CA PRO A 82 10.18 2.18 8.50
C PRO A 82 10.34 2.01 10.02
N ALA A 83 11.46 2.47 10.59
CA ALA A 83 11.69 2.49 12.03
C ALA A 83 10.99 3.67 12.74
N GLY A 84 10.39 4.59 11.97
CA GLY A 84 9.71 5.78 12.46
C GLY A 84 10.65 6.98 12.69
N GLU A 85 11.93 6.87 12.34
CA GLU A 85 12.91 7.95 12.47
C GLU A 85 12.72 8.95 11.33
N VAL A 86 12.77 10.25 11.65
CA VAL A 86 12.72 11.31 10.65
C VAL A 86 14.07 11.36 9.93
N VAL A 87 14.04 11.07 8.63
CA VAL A 87 15.22 11.09 7.76
C VAL A 87 15.11 12.18 6.69
N GLY A 88 13.93 12.78 6.54
CA GLY A 88 13.64 13.71 5.45
C GLY A 88 13.64 13.02 4.09
N MET A 89 13.22 13.76 3.07
CA MET A 89 13.30 13.32 1.68
C MET A 89 13.47 14.55 0.80
N ASP A 90 14.56 14.59 0.04
CA ASP A 90 14.79 15.67 -0.92
C ASP A 90 13.77 15.65 -2.06
N SER A 91 13.65 16.77 -2.78
CA SER A 91 12.84 16.80 -4.00
C SER A 91 13.40 15.83 -5.02
N MET A 92 12.57 14.89 -5.48
CA MET A 92 12.94 13.93 -6.51
C MET A 92 11.74 13.52 -7.38
N THR A 93 12.03 12.96 -8.55
CA THR A 93 11.02 12.34 -9.41
C THR A 93 10.94 10.86 -9.07
N MET A 94 9.79 10.41 -8.59
CA MET A 94 9.58 9.01 -8.24
C MET A 94 8.22 8.50 -8.75
N PRO A 95 8.10 7.19 -9.02
CA PRO A 95 6.84 6.57 -9.35
C PRO A 95 5.98 6.42 -8.09
N PHE A 96 4.70 6.73 -8.23
CA PHE A 96 3.69 6.51 -7.20
C PHE A 96 2.53 5.69 -7.75
N ARG A 97 2.03 4.78 -6.92
CA ARG A 97 0.78 4.07 -7.20
C ARG A 97 -0.41 4.90 -6.73
N LEU A 98 -1.48 4.93 -7.51
CA LEU A 98 -2.75 5.52 -7.11
C LEU A 98 -3.52 4.57 -6.19
N ALA A 99 -4.15 5.09 -5.14
CA ALA A 99 -5.11 4.32 -4.36
C ALA A 99 -6.33 3.98 -5.22
N ALA A 100 -7.05 2.92 -4.84
CA ALA A 100 -8.25 2.52 -5.56
C ALA A 100 -9.31 3.64 -5.51
N GLY A 101 -9.81 4.03 -6.68
CA GLY A 101 -10.82 5.09 -6.81
C GLY A 101 -10.24 6.49 -7.06
N GLU A 102 -8.92 6.68 -6.92
CA GLU A 102 -8.28 7.94 -7.29
C GLU A 102 -8.21 8.08 -8.81
N SER A 103 -8.52 9.28 -9.30
CA SER A 103 -8.53 9.62 -10.73
C SER A 103 -7.58 10.77 -11.02
N LEU A 104 -6.89 10.69 -12.16
CA LEU A 104 -6.09 11.78 -12.72
C LEU A 104 -6.82 12.50 -13.86
N GLU A 105 -8.13 12.33 -13.96
CA GLU A 105 -8.94 12.96 -15.00
C GLU A 105 -8.79 14.48 -14.98
N GLY A 106 -8.59 15.07 -16.16
CA GLY A 106 -8.36 16.51 -16.30
C GLY A 106 -6.95 16.98 -15.92
N LEU A 107 -6.07 16.09 -15.43
CA LEU A 107 -4.67 16.40 -15.19
C LEU A 107 -3.82 16.03 -16.41
N ALA A 108 -2.76 16.79 -16.61
CA ALA A 108 -1.81 16.60 -17.71
C ALA A 108 -0.37 16.58 -17.18
N VAL A 109 0.56 16.14 -18.03
CA VAL A 109 1.99 16.33 -17.76
C VAL A 109 2.29 17.83 -17.62
N GLY A 110 3.08 18.19 -16.61
CA GLY A 110 3.37 19.57 -16.21
C GLY A 110 2.32 20.17 -15.25
N ALA A 111 1.21 19.47 -14.97
CA ALA A 111 0.24 19.92 -13.99
C ALA A 111 0.87 19.91 -12.59
N ARG A 112 0.61 20.99 -11.84
CA ARG A 112 1.02 21.14 -10.45
C ARG A 112 -0.11 20.64 -9.57
N VAL A 113 0.23 19.78 -8.62
CA VAL A 113 -0.75 19.08 -7.79
C VAL A 113 -0.31 19.12 -6.34
N GLU A 114 -1.29 19.17 -5.45
CA GLU A 114 -1.14 18.75 -4.06
C GLU A 114 -1.74 17.36 -3.94
N PHE A 115 -1.08 16.48 -3.20
CA PHE A 115 -1.51 15.11 -3.06
C PHE A 115 -1.18 14.53 -1.68
N ARG A 116 -1.95 13.52 -1.29
CA ARG A 116 -1.73 12.79 -0.04
C ARG A 116 -0.88 11.55 -0.30
N LEU A 117 0.36 11.56 0.17
CA LEU A 117 1.25 10.40 0.16
C LEU A 117 1.02 9.55 1.39
N GLU A 118 0.65 8.29 1.21
CA GLU A 118 0.52 7.27 2.25
C GLU A 118 1.65 6.27 2.17
N MET A 119 2.39 6.13 3.27
CA MET A 119 3.46 5.15 3.41
C MET A 119 2.97 3.88 4.10
N ARG A 120 3.18 2.75 3.42
CA ARG A 120 2.92 1.40 3.92
C ARG A 120 4.19 0.56 3.89
N TRP A 121 4.89 0.48 5.02
CA TRP A 121 6.18 -0.25 5.08
C TRP A 121 6.06 -1.76 4.98
N SER A 122 4.86 -2.29 5.14
CA SER A 122 4.55 -3.71 5.10
C SER A 122 3.40 -3.96 4.12
N GLY A 123 3.58 -4.91 3.20
CA GLY A 123 2.53 -5.34 2.28
C GLY A 123 2.41 -4.44 1.04
N GLY A 124 2.93 -4.92 -0.09
CA GLY A 124 2.73 -4.31 -1.40
C GLY A 124 3.60 -3.07 -1.66
N ALA A 125 3.03 -2.11 -2.41
CA ALA A 125 3.73 -0.89 -2.81
C ALA A 125 3.81 0.07 -1.62
N PRO A 126 5.03 0.50 -1.22
CA PRO A 126 5.20 1.25 0.01
C PRO A 126 4.73 2.71 -0.08
N ALA A 127 4.61 3.27 -1.27
CA ALA A 127 4.20 4.66 -1.49
C ALA A 127 2.94 4.69 -2.38
N THR A 128 1.82 5.10 -1.80
CA THR A 128 0.54 5.21 -2.49
C THR A 128 0.00 6.63 -2.36
N VAL A 129 -0.58 7.17 -3.42
CA VAL A 129 -1.26 8.46 -3.37
C VAL A 129 -2.76 8.24 -3.20
N SER A 130 -3.33 8.80 -2.13
CA SER A 130 -4.74 8.58 -1.75
C SER A 130 -5.65 9.80 -1.91
N ALA A 131 -5.10 10.93 -2.37
CA ALA A 131 -5.88 12.10 -2.75
C ALA A 131 -5.07 12.97 -3.72
N PHE A 132 -5.74 13.59 -4.68
CA PHE A 132 -5.17 14.61 -5.57
C PHE A 132 -6.01 15.89 -5.56
N THR A 133 -5.33 17.02 -5.68
CA THR A 133 -5.95 18.31 -5.95
C THR A 133 -5.07 19.10 -6.92
N ALA A 134 -5.66 19.56 -8.02
CA ALA A 134 -4.98 20.45 -8.94
C ALA A 134 -4.66 21.78 -8.24
N LEU A 135 -3.42 22.23 -8.35
CA LEU A 135 -3.02 23.56 -7.90
C LEU A 135 -3.26 24.57 -9.02
N PRO A 136 -3.50 25.86 -8.68
CA PRO A 136 -3.66 26.91 -9.67
C PRO A 136 -2.49 26.96 -10.66
N PRO A 137 -2.74 27.30 -11.93
CA PRO A 137 -1.67 27.51 -12.90
C PRO A 137 -0.72 28.61 -12.41
N GLY A 138 0.59 28.39 -12.54
CA GLY A 138 1.61 29.33 -12.08
C GLY A 138 2.06 29.17 -10.62
N THR A 139 1.45 28.29 -9.82
CA THR A 139 1.87 27.97 -8.44
C THR A 139 3.36 27.60 -8.36
N ARG A 140 4.22 28.41 -7.75
CA ARG A 140 5.65 28.08 -7.67
C ARG A 140 5.86 26.86 -6.76
N LEU A 141 6.64 25.90 -7.26
CA LEU A 141 7.11 24.75 -6.49
C LEU A 141 8.58 24.95 -6.16
N SER A 142 8.99 24.49 -4.99
CA SER A 142 10.37 24.52 -4.49
C SER A 142 10.98 23.13 -4.66
N PHE A 143 11.95 23.02 -5.56
CA PHE A 143 12.69 21.77 -5.78
C PHE A 143 14.13 21.85 -5.28
N ASP A 144 14.53 23.01 -4.75
CA ASP A 144 15.82 23.17 -4.11
C ASP A 144 15.89 22.26 -2.88
N PRO A 145 17.06 21.67 -2.59
CA PRO A 145 17.25 20.93 -1.35
C PRO A 145 16.90 21.84 -0.17
N PRO A 146 16.33 21.30 0.92
CA PRO A 146 16.10 22.08 2.12
C PRO A 146 17.42 22.75 2.50
N ALA A 147 17.38 24.07 2.76
CA ALA A 147 18.57 24.79 3.17
C ALA A 147 19.20 24.03 4.33
N PRO A 148 20.54 23.82 4.34
CA PRO A 148 21.19 23.14 5.45
C PRO A 148 20.75 23.85 6.72
N GLU A 149 20.18 23.10 7.68
CA GLU A 149 19.83 23.65 8.98
C GLU A 149 21.06 24.38 9.49
N SER A 150 20.95 25.70 9.68
CA SER A 150 22.08 26.48 10.12
C SER A 150 22.55 25.90 11.46
N PRO A 151 23.82 25.45 11.58
CA PRO A 151 24.32 24.90 12.83
C PRO A 151 24.40 26.03 13.85
N GLY A 152 23.32 26.30 14.59
CA GLY A 152 23.33 27.35 15.60
C GLY A 152 21.96 27.93 15.96
N ALA A 153 21.21 27.20 16.79
CA ALA A 153 20.37 27.79 17.82
C ALA A 153 19.98 26.73 18.88
N SER A 154 20.96 25.98 19.41
CA SER A 154 20.82 25.42 20.76
C SER A 154 21.41 26.46 21.71
N ALA A 155 20.53 27.28 22.28
CA ALA A 155 20.83 28.12 23.43
C ALA A 155 20.62 27.32 24.72
#